data_AF-A0A7L1QA80-F1
#
_entry.id   AF-A0A7L1QA80-F1
#
_cell.length_a   1.000
_cell.length_b   1.000
_cell.length_c   1.000
_cell.angle_alpha   90.00
_cell.angle_beta   90.00
_cell.angle_gamma   90.00
#
_symmetry.space_group_name_H-M   'P 1'
#
loop_
_entity.id
_entity.type
_entity.pdbx_description
1 polymer ?
#
loop_
_entity_poly.entity_id
_entity_poly.type
_entity_poly.pdbx_seq_one_letter_code
_entity_poly.pdbx_strand_id
1 'polypeptide(L)'
;GIRLAPKEKLEVPLLFMPAEMKIYKALVVIHITRGNGETWPYKVTAGSNTDLKRNVTVAENGETQGIVWIYPINGTPEAPQQKSVVIRCQARQRLEQRVELLLIGVIMPGATALPEAGNSAELGTDGSSNTPEVTDGSSATLEFLYELQYQSDEFRSQLESLVGIQLVEKEWDTESRIVTLIFNVVFAPSKPMRNEATIVVQCTAGGLWKFPLVLIATQPEVDDVINIEAVGLNKESTVGFNLTSQTR
;
A
#
# COMPACT_ATOMS: atom_id res chain seq x y z
N GLY A 1 24.07 9.57 -27.21
CA GLY A 1 23.92 8.20 -26.65
C GLY A 1 25.01 7.97 -25.62
N ILE A 2 24.74 7.11 -24.64
CA ILE A 2 25.72 6.71 -23.62
C ILE A 2 26.66 5.68 -24.25
N ARG A 3 27.97 5.87 -24.12
CA ARG A 3 28.97 4.90 -24.61
C ARG A 3 29.25 3.91 -23.49
N LEU A 4 29.15 2.61 -23.79
CA LEU A 4 29.45 1.54 -22.85
C LEU A 4 30.66 0.77 -23.35
N ALA A 5 31.72 0.77 -22.54
CA ALA A 5 32.91 -0.03 -22.75
C ALA A 5 32.63 -1.51 -22.41
N PRO A 6 33.45 -2.45 -22.91
CA PRO A 6 33.31 -3.85 -22.56
C PRO A 6 33.34 -4.07 -21.04
N LYS A 7 32.35 -4.82 -20.52
CA LYS A 7 32.13 -5.11 -19.09
C LYS A 7 31.79 -3.91 -18.21
N GLU A 8 31.58 -2.73 -18.80
CA GLU A 8 31.07 -1.58 -18.08
C GLU A 8 29.61 -1.82 -17.67
N LYS A 9 29.23 -1.35 -16.48
CA LYS A 9 27.87 -1.44 -15.97
C LYS A 9 27.21 -0.08 -16.16
N LEU A 10 26.02 -0.07 -16.76
CA LEU A 10 25.18 1.12 -16.83
C LEU A 10 24.15 1.07 -15.72
N GLU A 11 24.14 2.08 -14.86
CA GLU A 11 23.07 2.30 -13.89
C GLU A 11 22.15 3.40 -14.40
N VAL A 12 20.86 3.11 -14.51
CA VAL A 12 19.83 4.08 -14.92
C VAL A 12 18.98 4.41 -13.70
N PRO A 13 19.20 5.55 -13.02
CA PRO A 13 18.40 5.92 -11.87
C PRO A 13 16.96 6.25 -12.32
N LEU A 14 15.99 5.72 -11.59
CA LEU A 14 14.58 5.99 -11.80
C LEU A 14 14.05 6.73 -10.59
N LEU A 15 13.45 7.89 -10.82
CA LEU A 15 12.80 8.70 -9.80
C LEU A 15 11.30 8.70 -10.04
N PHE A 16 10.54 8.35 -9.01
CA PHE A 16 9.08 8.35 -9.05
C PHE A 16 8.53 9.43 -8.12
N MET A 17 7.98 10.49 -8.72
CA MET A 17 7.36 11.63 -8.02
C MET A 17 5.94 11.83 -8.54
N PRO A 18 4.99 11.01 -8.09
CA PRO A 18 3.61 11.09 -8.54
C PRO A 18 2.95 12.37 -8.02
N ALA A 19 2.21 13.07 -8.89
CA ALA A 19 1.39 14.21 -8.49
C ALA A 19 0.00 13.79 -7.96
N GLU A 20 -0.47 12.61 -8.36
CA GLU A 20 -1.80 12.10 -8.04
C GLU A 20 -1.75 10.66 -7.53
N MET A 21 -2.75 10.24 -6.73
CA MET A 21 -2.84 8.88 -6.19
C MET A 21 -3.45 7.90 -7.21
N LYS A 22 -2.79 7.70 -8.35
CA LYS A 22 -3.17 6.72 -9.38
C LYS A 22 -2.02 5.81 -9.76
N ILE A 23 -2.32 4.68 -10.39
CA ILE A 23 -1.30 3.80 -10.97
C ILE A 23 -0.65 4.50 -12.18
N TYR A 24 0.68 4.58 -12.18
CA TYR A 24 1.47 5.04 -13.32
C TYR A 24 2.09 3.85 -14.04
N LYS A 25 1.95 3.79 -15.35
CA LYS A 25 2.58 2.77 -16.20
C LYS A 25 3.58 3.45 -17.12
N ALA A 26 4.81 2.95 -17.12
CA ALA A 26 5.88 3.43 -17.98
C ALA A 26 6.62 2.25 -18.60
N LEU A 27 7.27 2.48 -19.74
CA LEU A 27 8.16 1.52 -20.38
C LEU A 27 9.56 2.14 -20.44
N VAL A 28 10.55 1.45 -19.91
CA VAL A 28 11.95 1.79 -20.13
C VAL A 28 12.43 1.01 -21.34
N VAL A 29 12.71 1.72 -22.42
CA VAL A 29 13.22 1.15 -23.67
C VAL A 29 14.72 1.42 -23.75
N ILE A 30 15.52 0.37 -23.64
CA ILE A 30 16.97 0.43 -23.81
C ILE A 30 17.29 -0.02 -25.24
N HIS A 31 17.74 0.92 -26.07
CA HIS A 31 18.22 0.62 -27.41
C HIS A 31 19.74 0.71 -27.44
N ILE A 32 20.39 -0.40 -27.80
CA ILE A 32 21.84 -0.48 -28.01
C ILE A 32 22.13 -0.62 -29.50
N THR A 33 22.88 0.34 -30.01
CA THR A 33 23.43 0.33 -31.36
C THR A 33 24.95 0.26 -31.30
N ARG A 34 25.56 -0.14 -32.42
CA ARG A 34 27.01 -0.09 -32.55
C ARG A 34 27.49 1.37 -32.51
N GLY A 35 28.58 1.64 -31.80
CA GLY A 35 29.08 3.01 -31.59
C GLY A 35 29.55 3.72 -32.87
N ASN A 36 29.83 2.97 -33.94
CA ASN A 36 30.19 3.50 -35.25
C ASN A 36 28.99 3.65 -36.20
N GLY A 37 27.77 3.33 -35.75
CA GLY A 37 26.53 3.42 -36.55
C GLY A 37 26.35 2.30 -37.59
N GLU A 38 27.29 1.38 -37.72
CA GLU A 38 27.17 0.21 -38.60
C GLU A 38 26.30 -0.88 -37.99
N THR A 39 25.81 -1.78 -38.84
CA THR A 39 25.14 -3.01 -38.41
C THR A 39 26.10 -3.93 -37.65
N TRP A 40 25.55 -4.75 -36.77
CA TRP A 40 26.29 -5.81 -36.11
C TRP A 40 26.50 -6.97 -37.09
N PRO A 41 27.70 -7.57 -37.15
CA PRO A 41 28.02 -8.67 -38.07
C PRO A 41 27.32 -9.99 -37.73
N TYR A 42 26.31 -9.95 -36.85
CA TYR A 42 25.53 -11.09 -36.40
C TYR A 42 24.24 -11.21 -37.22
N LYS A 43 24.01 -12.36 -37.85
CA LYS A 43 22.76 -12.68 -38.54
C LYS A 43 21.90 -13.56 -37.65
N VAL A 44 20.70 -13.08 -37.33
CA VAL A 44 19.70 -13.85 -36.56
C VAL A 44 19.13 -14.94 -37.47
N THR A 45 19.59 -16.18 -37.33
CA THR A 45 19.07 -17.34 -38.09
C THR A 45 17.70 -17.78 -37.57
N ALA A 46 16.89 -18.39 -38.44
CA ALA A 46 15.53 -18.85 -38.14
C ALA A 46 15.43 -19.90 -37.00
N GLY A 47 16.54 -20.54 -36.61
CA GLY A 47 16.62 -21.45 -35.46
C GLY A 47 17.08 -20.83 -34.14
N SER A 48 17.31 -19.51 -34.09
CA SER A 48 17.70 -18.83 -32.85
C SER A 48 16.54 -18.74 -31.84
N ASN A 49 16.91 -18.71 -30.55
CA ASN A 49 15.99 -18.69 -29.41
C ASN A 49 14.92 -17.58 -29.58
N THR A 50 13.64 -17.88 -29.32
CA THR A 50 12.51 -16.98 -29.57
C THR A 50 12.65 -15.63 -28.87
N ASP A 51 13.33 -15.60 -27.71
CA ASP A 51 13.56 -14.39 -26.93
C ASP A 51 14.65 -13.49 -27.55
N LEU A 52 15.64 -14.07 -28.24
CA LEU A 52 16.65 -13.32 -28.98
C LEU A 52 16.06 -12.62 -30.19
N LYS A 53 15.07 -13.24 -30.87
CA LYS A 53 14.39 -12.62 -32.01
C LYS A 53 13.51 -11.43 -31.63
N ARG A 54 12.92 -11.44 -30.43
CA ARG A 54 12.03 -10.35 -29.97
C ARG A 54 12.78 -9.07 -29.63
N ASN A 55 14.04 -9.19 -29.22
CA ASN A 55 14.84 -8.08 -28.70
C ASN A 55 15.85 -7.54 -29.74
N VAL A 56 15.86 -8.05 -30.97
CA VAL A 56 16.82 -7.63 -32.00
C VAL A 56 16.09 -6.89 -33.12
N THR A 57 16.53 -5.68 -33.44
CA THR A 57 16.04 -4.92 -34.60
C THR A 57 16.87 -5.29 -35.82
N VAL A 58 16.21 -5.74 -36.89
CA VAL A 58 16.83 -6.21 -38.14
C VAL A 58 16.56 -5.19 -39.24
N ALA A 59 17.59 -4.80 -39.99
CA ALA A 59 17.48 -3.91 -41.14
C ALA A 59 16.91 -4.65 -42.37
N GLU A 60 16.45 -3.91 -43.39
CA GLU A 60 15.85 -4.47 -44.62
C GLU A 60 16.75 -5.47 -45.37
N ASN A 61 18.07 -5.37 -45.17
CA ASN A 61 19.09 -6.26 -45.73
C ASN A 61 19.31 -7.56 -44.92
N GLY A 62 18.55 -7.77 -43.83
CA GLY A 62 18.65 -8.94 -42.95
C GLY A 62 19.77 -8.88 -41.91
N GLU A 63 20.43 -7.74 -41.75
CA GLU A 63 21.49 -7.54 -40.75
C GLU A 63 20.96 -6.99 -39.44
N THR A 64 21.62 -7.32 -38.33
CA THR A 64 21.22 -6.84 -37.00
C THR A 64 21.61 -5.37 -36.83
N GLN A 65 20.62 -4.47 -36.77
CA GLN A 65 20.81 -3.03 -36.63
C GLN A 65 21.03 -2.62 -35.16
N GLY A 66 20.47 -3.36 -34.22
CA GLY A 66 20.47 -2.99 -32.81
C GLY A 66 19.79 -4.03 -31.93
N ILE A 67 19.91 -3.83 -30.63
CA ILE A 67 19.26 -4.66 -29.61
C ILE A 67 18.38 -3.73 -28.77
N VAL A 68 17.12 -4.11 -28.58
CA VAL A 68 16.12 -3.38 -27.81
C VAL A 68 15.68 -4.25 -26.64
N TRP A 69 15.73 -3.70 -25.44
CA TRP A 69 15.04 -4.25 -24.28
C TRP A 69 13.94 -3.29 -23.83
N ILE A 70 12.77 -3.85 -23.52
CA ILE A 70 11.61 -3.10 -23.02
C ILE A 70 11.29 -3.62 -21.62
N TYR A 71 11.45 -2.75 -20.62
CA TYR A 71 11.15 -3.05 -19.23
C TYR A 71 9.89 -2.31 -18.80
N PRO A 72 8.77 -3.00 -18.57
CA PRO A 72 7.56 -2.37 -18.05
C PRO A 72 7.73 -2.04 -16.57
N ILE A 73 7.33 -0.83 -16.19
CA ILE A 73 7.41 -0.31 -14.83
C ILE A 73 6.02 0.16 -14.42
N ASN A 74 5.55 -0.34 -13.28
CA ASN A 74 4.30 0.08 -12.66
C ASN A 74 4.63 0.82 -11.35
N GLY A 75 4.33 2.11 -11.30
CA GLY A 75 4.49 2.94 -10.11
C GLY A 75 3.18 3.06 -9.36
N THR A 76 3.16 2.64 -8.10
CA THR A 76 2.04 2.86 -7.17
C THR A 76 2.44 3.96 -6.19
N PRO A 77 1.74 5.10 -6.17
CA PRO A 77 2.05 6.20 -5.26
C PRO A 77 1.76 5.82 -3.82
N GLU A 78 2.68 6.18 -2.91
CA GLU A 78 2.49 6.06 -1.47
C GLU A 78 2.21 7.43 -0.88
N ALA A 79 1.18 7.52 -0.04
CA ALA A 79 0.83 8.74 0.66
C ALA A 79 1.93 9.16 1.64
N PRO A 80 2.10 10.48 1.88
CA PRO A 80 2.94 10.96 2.95
C PRO A 80 2.59 10.32 4.29
N GLN A 81 3.54 10.34 5.23
CA GLN A 81 3.36 9.74 6.55
C GLN A 81 2.08 10.27 7.22
N GLN A 82 1.17 9.35 7.55
CA GLN A 82 -0.08 9.66 8.21
C GLN A 82 0.12 9.81 9.72
N LYS A 83 -0.82 10.48 10.39
CA LYS A 83 -0.84 10.59 11.84
C LYS A 83 -1.09 9.21 12.46
N SER A 84 -0.42 8.94 13.58
CA SER A 84 -0.61 7.70 14.32
C SER A 84 -1.97 7.67 15.02
N VAL A 85 -2.69 6.57 14.88
CA VAL A 85 -3.90 6.26 15.66
C VAL A 85 -3.46 5.56 16.94
N VAL A 86 -3.94 6.01 18.10
CA VAL A 86 -3.62 5.41 19.39
C VAL A 86 -4.88 4.80 19.98
N ILE A 87 -4.83 3.51 20.30
CA ILE A 87 -5.88 2.78 20.99
C ILE A 87 -5.33 2.32 22.33
N ARG A 88 -6.01 2.69 23.42
CA ARG A 88 -5.55 2.41 24.77
C ARG A 88 -6.67 1.82 25.61
N CYS A 89 -6.39 0.70 26.27
CA CYS A 89 -7.26 0.10 27.28
C CYS A 89 -6.44 -0.54 28.41
N GLN A 90 -7.10 -1.10 29.42
CA GLN A 90 -6.44 -1.94 30.42
C GLN A 90 -6.35 -3.39 29.91
N ALA A 91 -5.34 -4.12 30.37
CA ALA A 91 -5.30 -5.56 30.18
C ALA A 91 -6.57 -6.22 30.75
N ARG A 92 -7.02 -7.30 30.13
CA ARG A 92 -8.25 -8.07 30.43
C ARG A 92 -9.56 -7.35 30.10
N GLN A 93 -9.49 -6.14 29.55
CA GLN A 93 -10.66 -5.42 29.04
C GLN A 93 -10.75 -5.52 27.51
N ARG A 94 -11.97 -5.49 26.99
CA ARG A 94 -12.25 -5.38 25.55
C ARG A 94 -12.69 -3.96 25.24
N LEU A 95 -11.96 -3.29 24.36
CA LEU A 95 -12.30 -1.98 23.83
C LEU A 95 -12.75 -2.12 22.38
N GLU A 96 -13.87 -1.49 22.03
CA GLU A 96 -14.30 -1.30 20.65
C GLU A 96 -14.34 0.20 20.37
N GLN A 97 -13.62 0.64 19.34
CA GLN A 97 -13.47 2.05 19.02
C GLN A 97 -13.61 2.26 17.51
N ARG A 98 -14.41 3.27 17.14
CA ARG A 98 -14.46 3.74 15.75
C ARG A 98 -13.24 4.60 15.44
N VAL A 99 -12.57 4.29 14.33
CA VAL A 99 -11.38 4.98 13.83
C VAL A 99 -11.66 5.46 12.41
N GLU A 100 -11.53 6.75 12.20
CA GLU A 100 -11.70 7.39 10.89
C GLU A 100 -10.34 7.56 10.23
N LEU A 101 -10.19 7.02 9.02
CA LEU A 101 -8.97 7.15 8.21
C LEU A 101 -9.28 8.00 6.98
N LEU A 102 -8.54 9.11 6.84
CA LEU A 102 -8.71 10.07 5.76
C LEU A 102 -7.75 9.77 4.61
N LEU A 103 -8.30 9.33 3.47
CA LEU A 103 -7.53 9.09 2.25
C LEU A 103 -7.58 10.35 1.38
N ILE A 104 -6.51 11.14 1.47
CA ILE A 104 -6.36 12.38 0.69
C ILE A 104 -5.83 12.05 -0.70
N GLY A 105 -6.41 12.66 -1.74
CA GLY A 105 -5.89 12.62 -3.11
C GLY A 105 -6.43 11.47 -3.96
N VAL A 106 -7.48 10.77 -3.51
CA VAL A 106 -8.14 9.71 -4.28
C VAL A 106 -8.78 10.29 -5.54
N ILE A 107 -8.52 9.68 -6.69
CA ILE A 107 -9.12 10.09 -7.95
C ILE A 107 -10.46 9.40 -8.14
N MET A 108 -11.53 10.17 -8.26
CA MET A 108 -12.86 9.64 -8.52
C MET A 108 -13.03 9.28 -10.01
N PRO A 109 -13.57 8.10 -10.34
CA PRO A 109 -14.03 7.81 -11.68
C PRO A 109 -15.19 8.77 -12.02
N GLY A 110 -15.02 9.58 -13.06
CA GLY A 110 -16.01 10.54 -13.55
C GLY A 110 -15.77 12.00 -13.16
N ALA A 111 -14.85 12.30 -12.23
CA ALA A 111 -14.39 13.67 -12.03
C ALA A 111 -13.44 14.01 -13.20
N THR A 112 -13.87 14.89 -14.10
CA THR A 112 -13.03 15.41 -15.18
C THR A 112 -11.72 15.91 -14.57
N ALA A 113 -10.61 15.32 -15.01
CA ALA A 113 -9.29 15.86 -14.76
C ALA A 113 -9.29 17.32 -15.22
N LEU A 114 -8.85 18.23 -14.36
CA LEU A 114 -8.59 19.60 -14.80
C LEU A 114 -7.60 19.52 -15.98
N PRO A 115 -7.86 20.22 -17.10
CA PRO A 115 -6.97 20.17 -18.23
C PRO A 115 -5.58 20.63 -17.79
N GLU A 116 -4.60 19.76 -18.00
CA GLU A 116 -3.19 20.14 -17.93
C GLU A 116 -3.00 21.36 -18.84
N ALA A 117 -2.61 22.49 -18.26
CA ALA A 117 -2.17 23.64 -19.02
C ALA A 117 -0.85 23.27 -19.72
N GLY A 118 -0.98 22.77 -20.95
CA GLY A 118 0.12 22.22 -21.73
C GLY A 118 -0.23 22.18 -23.21
N ASN A 119 -0.34 23.35 -23.82
CA ASN A 119 -0.08 23.69 -25.22
C ASN A 119 -0.33 22.58 -26.26
N SER A 120 -1.50 22.61 -26.91
CA SER A 120 -1.69 22.03 -28.24
C SER A 120 -2.84 22.77 -28.92
N ALA A 121 -2.50 23.76 -29.72
CA ALA A 121 -3.43 24.34 -30.67
C ALA A 121 -3.42 23.46 -31.92
N GLU A 122 -4.52 22.78 -32.23
CA GLU A 122 -4.90 22.49 -33.62
C GLU A 122 -6.43 22.58 -33.79
N LEU A 123 -6.79 23.24 -34.88
CA LEU A 123 -8.10 23.65 -35.34
C LEU A 123 -8.71 22.54 -36.22
N GLY A 124 -10.02 22.30 -36.11
CA GLY A 124 -10.74 21.39 -37.01
C GLY A 124 -12.26 21.29 -36.80
N THR A 125 -12.97 22.31 -37.28
CA THR A 125 -14.33 22.42 -37.86
C THR A 125 -15.36 21.26 -37.80
N ASP A 126 -16.54 21.64 -37.27
CA ASP A 126 -17.96 21.27 -37.52
C ASP A 126 -18.43 19.84 -37.83
N GLY A 127 -19.51 19.45 -37.13
CA GLY A 127 -20.62 18.71 -37.77
C GLY A 127 -21.43 17.74 -36.89
N SER A 128 -22.62 18.20 -36.48
CA SER A 128 -23.85 17.41 -36.26
C SER A 128 -24.06 16.63 -34.96
N SER A 129 -24.97 17.20 -34.16
CA SER A 129 -25.97 16.53 -33.32
C SER A 129 -26.42 15.20 -33.91
N ASN A 130 -26.41 14.15 -33.08
CA ASN A 130 -27.48 13.15 -32.93
C ASN A 130 -27.27 12.38 -31.62
N THR A 131 -28.11 12.65 -30.64
CA THR A 131 -28.33 11.77 -29.48
C THR A 131 -28.87 10.42 -29.93
N PRO A 132 -28.37 9.33 -29.34
CA PRO A 132 -29.31 8.48 -28.62
C PRO A 132 -28.80 8.05 -27.24
N GLU A 133 -29.72 8.19 -26.28
CA GLU A 133 -30.09 7.20 -25.27
C GLU A 133 -29.01 6.38 -24.55
N VAL A 134 -28.83 6.76 -23.28
CA VAL A 134 -28.77 5.93 -22.07
C VAL A 134 -28.34 4.48 -22.33
N THR A 135 -27.05 4.24 -22.12
CA THR A 135 -26.57 2.93 -21.70
C THR A 135 -25.83 3.18 -20.41
N ASP A 136 -26.35 2.65 -19.30
CA ASP A 136 -25.70 2.61 -17.98
C ASP A 136 -24.32 1.94 -18.12
N GLY A 137 -23.32 2.76 -18.43
CA GLY A 137 -21.94 2.36 -18.56
C GLY A 137 -21.30 2.35 -17.19
N SER A 138 -21.43 1.22 -16.49
CA SER A 138 -20.59 0.73 -15.38
C SER A 138 -19.54 1.76 -14.91
N SER A 139 -19.97 2.68 -14.03
CA SER A 139 -19.02 3.54 -13.33
C SER A 139 -18.25 2.64 -12.38
N ALA A 140 -16.99 2.36 -12.71
CA ALA A 140 -16.13 1.48 -11.93
C ALA A 140 -16.18 1.88 -10.45
N THR A 141 -16.86 1.09 -9.62
CA THR A 141 -16.90 1.33 -8.18
C THR A 141 -15.50 1.16 -7.61
N LEU A 142 -14.95 2.23 -7.04
CA LEU A 142 -13.65 2.17 -6.37
C LEU A 142 -13.72 1.21 -5.17
N GLU A 143 -12.90 0.18 -5.22
CA GLU A 143 -12.74 -0.78 -4.13
C GLU A 143 -11.49 -0.44 -3.32
N PHE A 144 -11.56 -0.71 -2.02
CA PHE A 144 -10.48 -0.47 -1.07
C PHE A 144 -10.11 -1.79 -0.42
N LEU A 145 -8.87 -2.20 -0.59
CA LEU A 145 -8.26 -3.32 0.10
C LEU A 145 -7.57 -2.77 1.35
N TYR A 146 -7.70 -3.46 2.47
CA TYR A 146 -7.04 -3.09 3.71
C TYR A 146 -6.41 -4.30 4.37
N GLU A 147 -5.25 -4.07 4.98
CA GLU A 147 -4.49 -5.09 5.71
C GLU A 147 -3.88 -4.46 6.97
N LEU A 148 -3.82 -5.26 8.04
CA LEU A 148 -3.04 -4.91 9.23
C LEU A 148 -1.64 -5.51 9.11
N GLN A 149 -0.63 -4.66 8.91
CA GLN A 149 0.77 -5.05 8.86
C GLN A 149 1.44 -4.91 10.22
N TYR A 150 2.32 -5.86 10.54
CA TYR A 150 3.05 -5.93 11.80
C TYR A 150 4.55 -5.77 11.57
N GLN A 151 5.28 -5.33 12.59
CA GLN A 151 6.74 -5.15 12.49
C GLN A 151 7.51 -6.47 12.33
N SER A 152 6.97 -7.58 12.86
CA SER A 152 7.54 -8.92 12.73
C SER A 152 6.46 -10.00 12.90
N ASP A 153 6.79 -11.24 12.53
CA ASP A 153 5.90 -12.40 12.71
C ASP A 153 5.65 -12.73 14.20
N GLU A 154 6.58 -12.36 15.09
CA GLU A 154 6.39 -12.50 16.54
C GLU A 154 5.30 -11.53 17.04
N PHE A 155 5.37 -10.26 16.62
CA PHE A 155 4.34 -9.27 16.96
C PHE A 155 2.99 -9.61 16.32
N ARG A 156 3.00 -10.15 15.10
CA ARG A 156 1.80 -10.67 14.44
C ARG A 156 1.14 -11.76 15.29
N SER A 157 1.90 -12.78 15.67
CA SER A 157 1.37 -13.90 16.47
C SER A 157 0.76 -13.45 17.80
N GLN A 158 1.31 -12.39 18.40
CA GLN A 158 0.77 -11.80 19.63
C GLN A 158 -0.49 -10.96 19.39
N LEU A 159 -0.54 -10.17 18.32
CA LEU A 159 -1.60 -9.18 18.09
C LEU A 159 -2.79 -9.70 17.26
N GLU A 160 -2.57 -10.67 16.38
CA GLU A 160 -3.57 -11.14 15.42
C GLU A 160 -4.83 -11.69 16.10
N SER A 161 -4.69 -12.26 17.29
CA SER A 161 -5.83 -12.72 18.12
C SER A 161 -6.42 -11.65 19.04
N LEU A 162 -5.69 -10.55 19.26
CA LEU A 162 -6.08 -9.49 20.21
C LEU A 162 -6.72 -8.28 19.52
N VAL A 163 -6.50 -8.13 18.21
CA VAL A 163 -6.93 -6.98 17.42
C VAL A 163 -7.81 -7.45 16.28
N GLY A 164 -9.02 -6.90 16.20
CA GLY A 164 -9.92 -7.05 15.06
C GLY A 164 -10.14 -5.71 14.39
N ILE A 165 -10.14 -5.68 13.06
CA ILE A 165 -10.43 -4.46 12.28
C ILE A 165 -11.50 -4.79 11.24
N GLN A 166 -12.55 -3.99 11.19
CA GLN A 166 -13.63 -4.13 10.23
C GLN A 166 -14.00 -2.77 9.65
N LEU A 167 -14.08 -2.66 8.32
CA LEU A 167 -14.64 -1.48 7.68
C LEU A 167 -16.15 -1.46 7.92
N VAL A 168 -16.66 -0.38 8.53
CA VAL A 168 -18.08 -0.19 8.84
C VAL A 168 -18.73 0.70 7.81
N GLU A 169 -18.08 1.81 7.49
CA GLU A 169 -18.68 2.87 6.69
C GLU A 169 -17.63 3.56 5.83
N LYS A 170 -18.10 4.15 4.75
CA LYS A 170 -17.29 4.81 3.73
C LYS A 170 -18.00 6.07 3.31
N GLU A 171 -17.37 7.20 3.56
CA GLU A 171 -17.89 8.51 3.21
C GLU A 171 -16.99 9.15 2.17
N TRP A 172 -17.62 9.94 1.30
CA TRP A 172 -16.95 10.58 0.18
C TRP A 172 -17.24 12.06 0.22
N ASP A 173 -16.17 12.86 0.28
CA ASP A 173 -16.25 14.28 0.06
C ASP A 173 -15.78 14.59 -1.37
N THR A 174 -16.75 14.86 -2.25
CA THR A 174 -16.50 15.22 -3.65
C THR A 174 -15.86 16.59 -3.82
N GLU A 175 -16.06 17.52 -2.88
CA GLU A 175 -15.46 18.86 -2.95
C GLU A 175 -13.98 18.80 -2.54
N SER A 176 -13.68 18.10 -1.44
CA SER A 176 -12.32 18.01 -0.91
C SER A 176 -11.48 16.89 -1.53
N ARG A 177 -12.07 15.99 -2.33
CA ARG A 177 -11.42 14.76 -2.84
C ARG A 177 -10.81 13.90 -1.72
N ILE A 178 -11.52 13.83 -0.60
CA ILE A 178 -11.13 13.02 0.57
C ILE A 178 -12.13 11.88 0.70
N VAL A 179 -11.60 10.68 0.95
CA VAL A 179 -12.40 9.51 1.30
C VAL A 179 -12.19 9.23 2.77
N THR A 180 -13.27 9.14 3.52
CA THR A 180 -13.21 8.75 4.93
C THR A 180 -13.61 7.29 5.04
N LEU A 181 -12.69 6.45 5.50
CA LEU A 181 -12.98 5.07 5.84
C LEU A 181 -13.16 4.96 7.35
N ILE A 182 -14.33 4.52 7.80
CA ILE A 182 -14.66 4.36 9.21
C ILE A 182 -14.50 2.88 9.56
N PHE A 183 -13.50 2.58 10.36
CA PHE A 183 -13.23 1.24 10.86
C PHE A 183 -13.75 1.08 12.29
N ASN A 184 -14.35 -0.08 12.58
CA ASN A 184 -14.47 -0.55 13.96
C ASN A 184 -13.21 -1.34 14.30
N VAL A 185 -12.47 -0.85 15.29
CA VAL A 185 -11.29 -1.53 15.80
C VAL A 185 -11.61 -2.09 17.17
N VAL A 186 -11.45 -3.41 17.28
CA VAL A 186 -11.60 -4.18 18.51
C VAL A 186 -10.22 -4.46 19.06
N PHE A 187 -9.98 -4.16 20.33
CA PHE A 187 -8.74 -4.48 21.03
C PHE A 187 -9.03 -5.14 22.38
N ALA A 188 -8.61 -6.40 22.55
CA ALA A 188 -8.89 -7.22 23.73
C ALA A 188 -7.61 -7.87 24.29
N PRO A 189 -6.67 -7.09 24.84
CA PRO A 189 -5.40 -7.60 25.36
C PRO A 189 -5.58 -8.41 26.65
N SER A 190 -4.87 -9.53 26.79
CA SER A 190 -4.87 -10.33 28.03
C SER A 190 -3.80 -9.92 29.04
N LYS A 191 -2.73 -9.25 28.56
CA LYS A 191 -1.59 -8.80 29.36
C LYS A 191 -1.25 -7.34 29.02
N PRO A 192 -0.62 -6.59 29.94
CA PRO A 192 -0.10 -5.28 29.64
C PRO A 192 0.92 -5.34 28.50
N MET A 193 0.79 -4.46 27.52
CA MET A 193 1.61 -4.48 26.30
C MET A 193 1.60 -3.10 25.62
N ARG A 194 2.66 -2.82 24.86
CA ARG A 194 2.72 -1.69 23.93
C ARG A 194 3.30 -2.19 22.62
N ASN A 195 2.45 -2.31 21.60
CA ASN A 195 2.87 -2.75 20.28
C ASN A 195 2.41 -1.76 19.21
N GLU A 196 3.10 -1.80 18.08
CA GLU A 196 2.83 -0.94 16.92
C GLU A 196 2.51 -1.82 15.72
N ALA A 197 1.48 -1.44 14.98
CA ALA A 197 1.05 -2.04 13.73
C ALA A 197 0.79 -0.91 12.71
N THR A 198 0.50 -1.26 11.46
CA THR A 198 0.15 -0.27 10.43
C THR A 198 -1.07 -0.77 9.68
N ILE A 199 -2.12 0.05 9.62
CA ILE A 199 -3.25 -0.19 8.73
C ILE A 199 -2.83 0.30 7.35
N VAL A 200 -2.71 -0.63 6.42
CA VAL A 200 -2.39 -0.34 5.02
C VAL A 200 -3.68 -0.38 4.23
N VAL A 201 -3.99 0.72 3.53
CA VAL A 201 -5.15 0.84 2.66
C VAL A 201 -4.65 1.03 1.24
N GLN A 202 -5.13 0.22 0.31
CA GLN A 202 -4.84 0.31 -1.11
C GLN A 202 -6.15 0.47 -1.89
N CYS A 203 -6.20 1.44 -2.80
CA CYS A 203 -7.34 1.62 -3.69
C CYS A 203 -7.09 0.93 -5.04
N THR A 204 -8.13 0.38 -5.66
CA THR A 204 -8.02 -0.25 -6.99
C THR A 204 -7.63 0.72 -8.11
N ALA A 205 -7.95 2.02 -7.97
CA ALA A 205 -7.46 3.06 -8.88
C ALA A 205 -5.97 3.40 -8.70
N GLY A 206 -5.34 2.89 -7.64
CA GLY A 206 -3.99 3.23 -7.22
C GLY A 206 -3.95 4.04 -5.94
N GLY A 207 -2.76 4.23 -5.42
CA GLY A 207 -2.55 4.87 -4.12
C GLY A 207 -2.46 3.85 -2.99
N LEU A 208 -1.49 4.09 -2.12
CA LEU A 208 -1.23 3.32 -0.91
C LEU A 208 -1.16 4.28 0.27
N TRP A 209 -2.01 4.09 1.27
CA TRP A 209 -2.01 4.87 2.50
C TRP A 209 -1.61 3.97 3.66
N LYS A 210 -0.65 4.42 4.46
CA LYS A 210 -0.18 3.71 5.65
C LYS A 210 -0.49 4.52 6.89
N PHE A 211 -1.33 3.98 7.76
CA PHE A 211 -1.73 4.61 9.02
C PHE A 211 -1.08 3.86 10.18
N PRO A 212 -0.08 4.45 10.87
CA PRO A 212 0.50 3.83 12.05
C PRO A 212 -0.55 3.66 13.15
N LEU A 213 -0.62 2.48 13.75
CA LEU A 213 -1.53 2.13 14.82
C LEU A 213 -0.73 1.73 16.05
N VAL A 214 -0.91 2.47 17.15
CA VAL A 214 -0.25 2.21 18.44
C VAL A 214 -1.28 1.62 19.40
N LEU A 215 -1.03 0.40 19.85
CA LEU A 215 -1.89 -0.37 20.75
C LEU A 215 -1.26 -0.42 22.14
N ILE A 216 -1.98 0.08 23.14
CA ILE A 216 -1.48 0.19 24.51
C ILE A 216 -2.45 -0.49 25.47
N ALA A 217 -2.00 -1.58 26.09
CA ALA A 217 -2.68 -2.20 27.23
C ALA A 217 -1.92 -1.86 28.52
N THR A 218 -2.57 -1.15 29.45
CA THR A 218 -1.98 -0.86 30.76
C THR A 218 -2.24 -2.00 31.75
N GLN A 219 -1.70 -1.88 32.96
CA GLN A 219 -1.97 -2.81 34.05
C GLN A 219 -3.49 -2.95 34.27
N PRO A 220 -3.99 -4.18 34.51
CA PRO A 220 -5.41 -4.38 34.80
C PRO A 220 -5.77 -3.68 36.11
N GLU A 221 -7.06 -3.37 36.28
CA GLU A 221 -7.58 -2.95 37.57
C GLU A 221 -7.32 -4.04 38.62
N VAL A 222 -6.96 -3.64 39.83
CA VAL A 222 -6.76 -4.58 40.93
C VAL A 222 -8.14 -5.00 41.41
N ASP A 223 -8.47 -6.29 41.23
CA ASP A 223 -9.79 -6.82 41.59
C ASP A 223 -10.08 -6.60 43.09
N ASP A 224 -9.12 -6.94 43.96
CA ASP A 224 -9.19 -6.71 45.40
C ASP A 224 -7.78 -6.60 46.02
N VAL A 225 -7.66 -5.86 47.12
CA VAL A 225 -6.43 -5.74 47.90
C VAL A 225 -6.55 -6.54 49.19
N ILE A 226 -5.75 -7.60 49.32
CA ILE A 226 -5.67 -8.37 50.58
C ILE A 226 -4.58 -7.75 51.45
N ASN A 227 -5.00 -6.99 52.47
CA ASN A 227 -4.10 -6.48 53.49
C ASN A 227 -3.87 -7.54 54.57
N ILE A 228 -2.61 -7.87 54.85
CA ILE A 228 -2.22 -8.84 55.88
C ILE A 228 -1.42 -8.08 56.95
N GLU A 229 -1.96 -8.04 58.16
CA GLU A 229 -1.34 -7.38 59.30
C GLU A 229 -0.65 -8.41 60.21
N ALA A 230 0.57 -8.12 60.66
CA ALA A 230 1.34 -8.99 61.55
C ALA A 230 1.39 -8.46 62.98
N VAL A 231 1.35 -9.37 63.96
CA VAL A 231 1.24 -9.02 65.39
C VAL A 231 2.60 -8.59 66.01
N GLY A 232 3.75 -8.86 65.38
CA GLY A 232 5.05 -8.39 65.89
C GLY A 232 6.29 -8.84 65.10
N LEU A 233 7.44 -8.18 65.35
CA LEU A 233 8.74 -8.55 64.78
C LEU A 233 9.24 -9.89 65.33
N ASN A 234 9.94 -10.67 64.48
CA ASN A 234 10.53 -11.98 64.81
C ASN A 234 9.54 -13.05 65.29
N LYS A 235 8.29 -12.98 64.82
CA LYS A 235 7.30 -14.06 64.97
C LYS A 235 6.98 -14.63 63.61
N GLU A 236 7.12 -15.94 63.47
CA GLU A 236 6.78 -16.66 62.25
C GLU A 236 5.26 -16.73 62.08
N SER A 237 4.79 -16.58 60.84
CA SER A 237 3.39 -16.75 60.48
C SER A 237 3.33 -17.30 59.06
N THR A 238 2.40 -18.23 58.83
CA THR A 238 2.24 -18.90 57.54
C THR A 238 0.88 -18.55 56.97
N VAL A 239 0.86 -18.05 55.73
CA VAL A 239 -0.36 -17.75 54.97
C VAL A 239 -0.50 -18.80 53.88
N GLY A 240 -1.65 -19.46 53.82
CA GLY A 240 -1.99 -20.42 52.78
C GLY A 240 -3.19 -19.95 51.96
N PHE A 241 -3.06 -20.00 50.64
CA PHE A 241 -4.16 -19.70 49.72
C PHE A 241 -4.69 -21.00 49.12
N ASN A 242 -5.91 -21.38 49.47
CA ASN A 242 -6.60 -22.52 48.87
C ASN A 242 -7.56 -22.01 47.79
N LEU A 243 -7.23 -22.27 46.54
CA LEU A 243 -8.07 -21.93 45.40
C LEU A 243 -8.99 -23.11 45.07
N THR A 244 -10.30 -22.89 45.07
CA THR A 244 -11.29 -23.86 44.60
C THR A 244 -12.06 -23.26 43.42
N SER A 245 -12.05 -23.93 42.27
CA SER A 245 -12.84 -23.55 41.11
C SER A 245 -14.12 -24.38 41.08
N GLN A 246 -15.28 -23.74 41.15
CA GLN A 246 -16.55 -24.39 40.84
C GLN A 246 -16.91 -24.05 39.39
N THR A 247 -16.63 -24.97 38.46
CA THR A 247 -17.21 -24.92 37.12
C THR A 247 -18.72 -25.16 37.23
N ARG A 248 -19.52 -24.19 36.81
CA ARG A 248 -20.98 -24.29 36.67
C ARG A 248 -21.35 -24.64 35.23
#